data_AF-A0AAV7CEE4-F1
#
_entry.id   AF-A0AAV7CEE4-F1
#
_cell.length_a   1.000
_cell.length_b   1.000
_cell.length_c   1.000
_cell.angle_alpha   90.00
_cell.angle_beta   90.00
_cell.angle_gamma   90.00
#
_symmetry.space_group_name_H-M   'P 1'
#
loop_
_entity.id
_entity.type
_entity.pdbx_description
1 polymer ?
#
loop_
_entity_poly.entity_id
_entity_poly.type
_entity_poly.pdbx_seq_one_letter_code
_entity_poly.pdbx_strand_id
1 'polypeptide(L)'
;MKMTSCLERALGDVYLIIGKDCPFLLRDLLTSQELASIFSQPVMNVLKIFLGSPKSLNLRNILWHGFVSPNEIPPKYCSMLLLFTAGLGQLLQSWLTKTKMSLVHRPYFVFSSLHEIKVCPDLNEKMLLLAESFMEKSKFVLPHMVPFWIESFNAFRQGRYADCATVLLPQLETGLRLAFTTVNDCPQRMLTAESTTLYTTFDEILAKNLNDGSPNRLPATLGESVMEFLWDILNHREGPRVRDHLGHGEIQLLEFPKLLATALLGFSIFLLYRQLQQDSLHKEDFAVVHPIIAAAESYCSRFHPIALVQKQVFQCCESLEKWNFLPISCLDFFNETREHQDHVVTALSFYSEVDHIISLLHCEGKACFTAENCSNWLQTDKWFLSTKDLCRKHISNLYCPRLVLEAVSVLHKVSTQCHQVSNNIISTSELRYEQWQNKILRSRQRHNYQRLLCSIRSLSTILRLIITIVIMDLHNIHLCTSEKTHLEYQKYLKYLKTILQYTENMSTCTSPEKNRWDEAIQMTSRIILKIKTFNEKNKAI
;
A
#
# COMPACT_ATOMS: atom_id res chain seq x y z
N MET A 1 1.08 -14.20 -23.95
CA MET A 1 1.21 -13.28 -22.80
C MET A 1 2.31 -12.25 -23.03
N LYS A 2 3.61 -12.60 -22.96
CA LYS A 2 4.71 -11.63 -23.18
C LYS A 2 4.55 -10.78 -24.46
N MET A 3 4.31 -11.43 -25.60
CA MET A 3 4.11 -10.72 -26.88
C MET A 3 2.94 -9.73 -26.86
N THR A 4 1.82 -10.07 -26.24
CA THR A 4 0.66 -9.18 -26.20
C THR A 4 0.94 -7.96 -25.31
N SER A 5 1.65 -8.15 -24.20
CA SER A 5 2.02 -7.10 -23.26
C SER A 5 3.09 -6.16 -23.82
N CYS A 6 4.14 -6.70 -24.47
CA CYS A 6 5.16 -5.89 -25.14
C CYS A 6 4.55 -5.07 -26.28
N LEU A 7 3.64 -5.65 -27.06
CA LEU A 7 2.97 -4.94 -28.15
C LEU A 7 2.04 -3.85 -27.63
N GLU A 8 1.27 -4.12 -26.58
CA GLU A 8 0.44 -3.11 -25.91
C GLU A 8 1.27 -1.90 -25.43
N ARG A 9 2.42 -2.16 -24.77
CA ARG A 9 3.33 -1.08 -24.38
C ARG A 9 3.88 -0.31 -25.57
N ALA A 10 4.36 -1.00 -26.60
CA ALA A 10 4.95 -0.38 -27.78
C ALA A 10 3.92 0.51 -28.52
N LEU A 11 2.68 0.04 -28.65
CA LEU A 11 1.61 0.84 -29.26
C LEU A 11 1.29 2.09 -28.43
N GLY A 12 1.33 2.01 -27.11
CA GLY A 12 1.15 3.19 -26.26
C GLY A 12 2.28 4.22 -26.41
N ASP A 13 3.53 3.77 -26.58
CA ASP A 13 4.65 4.68 -26.88
C ASP A 13 4.45 5.37 -28.25
N VAL A 14 3.98 4.62 -29.25
CA VAL A 14 3.69 5.16 -30.59
C VAL A 14 2.51 6.13 -30.55
N TYR A 15 1.46 5.84 -29.78
CA TYR A 15 0.30 6.72 -29.63
C TYR A 15 0.71 8.11 -29.11
N LEU A 16 1.63 8.15 -28.12
CA LEU A 16 2.09 9.39 -27.49
C LEU A 16 2.96 10.28 -28.39
N ILE A 17 3.31 9.83 -29.59
CA ILE A 17 3.91 10.70 -30.61
C ILE A 17 2.92 11.80 -31.03
N ILE A 18 1.63 11.49 -31.07
CA ILE A 18 0.56 12.38 -31.54
C ILE A 18 -0.40 12.75 -30.40
N GLY A 19 -0.79 11.76 -29.59
CA GLY A 19 -1.73 11.94 -28.49
C GLY A 19 -1.11 12.56 -27.24
N LYS A 20 -1.97 13.02 -26.32
CA LYS A 20 -1.53 13.58 -25.03
C LYS A 20 -1.51 12.54 -23.91
N ASP A 21 -2.64 11.84 -23.74
CA ASP A 21 -2.82 10.83 -22.71
C ASP A 21 -3.11 9.47 -23.34
N CYS A 22 -2.25 8.48 -23.08
CA CYS A 22 -2.42 7.12 -23.61
C CYS A 22 -3.68 6.49 -23.01
N PRO A 23 -4.59 5.93 -23.83
CA PRO A 23 -5.73 5.18 -23.36
C PRO A 23 -5.31 4.06 -22.41
N PHE A 24 -6.06 3.89 -21.32
CA PHE A 24 -5.80 2.84 -20.33
C PHE A 24 -6.15 1.43 -20.86
N LEU A 25 -7.24 1.31 -21.63
CA LEU A 25 -7.68 0.03 -22.18
C LEU A 25 -7.07 -0.21 -23.56
N LEU A 26 -6.46 -1.38 -23.75
CA LEU A 26 -5.91 -1.80 -25.05
C LEU A 26 -6.93 -1.69 -26.19
N ARG A 27 -8.20 -2.05 -25.94
CA ARG A 27 -9.26 -1.91 -26.95
C ARG A 27 -9.38 -0.48 -27.46
N ASP A 28 -9.33 0.48 -26.56
CA ASP A 28 -9.53 1.90 -26.88
C ASP A 28 -8.29 2.44 -27.61
N LEU A 29 -7.10 2.01 -27.19
CA LEU A 29 -5.84 2.25 -27.91
C LEU A 29 -5.90 1.71 -29.34
N LEU A 30 -6.38 0.47 -29.55
CA LEU A 30 -6.53 -0.13 -30.88
C LEU A 30 -7.55 0.59 -31.76
N THR A 31 -8.52 1.29 -31.17
CA THR A 31 -9.51 2.10 -31.90
C THR A 31 -9.10 3.54 -32.17
N SER A 32 -7.95 3.97 -31.64
CA SER A 32 -7.47 5.35 -31.75
C SER A 32 -7.19 5.77 -33.20
N GLN A 33 -7.49 7.03 -33.51
CA GLN A 33 -7.19 7.61 -34.83
C GLN A 33 -5.71 7.96 -34.94
N GLU A 34 -5.07 8.24 -33.80
CA GLU A 34 -3.64 8.49 -33.65
C GLU A 34 -2.84 7.32 -34.22
N LEU A 35 -3.10 6.09 -33.77
CA LEU A 35 -2.42 4.90 -34.31
C LEU A 35 -2.84 4.60 -35.75
N ALA A 36 -4.09 4.81 -36.12
CA ALA A 36 -4.56 4.62 -37.49
C ALA A 36 -3.87 5.57 -38.48
N SER A 37 -3.52 6.79 -38.05
CA SER A 37 -2.79 7.76 -38.88
C SER A 37 -1.34 7.36 -39.16
N ILE A 38 -0.75 6.54 -38.28
CA ILE A 38 0.63 6.03 -38.40
C ILE A 38 0.64 4.71 -39.17
N PHE A 39 -0.21 3.76 -38.77
CA PHE A 39 -0.19 2.39 -39.29
C PHE A 39 -1.20 2.08 -40.39
N SER A 40 -2.12 3.01 -40.69
CA SER A 40 -3.31 2.84 -41.52
C SER A 40 -4.44 2.03 -40.86
N GLN A 41 -5.68 2.35 -41.25
CA GLN A 41 -6.89 1.69 -40.72
C GLN A 41 -6.92 0.17 -40.99
N PRO A 42 -6.55 -0.35 -42.17
CA PRO A 42 -6.55 -1.79 -42.43
C PRO A 42 -5.64 -2.57 -41.48
N VAL A 43 -4.44 -2.07 -41.19
CA VAL A 43 -3.50 -2.71 -40.26
C VAL A 43 -4.08 -2.75 -38.84
N MET A 44 -4.63 -1.62 -38.38
CA MET A 44 -5.29 -1.55 -37.07
C MET A 44 -6.51 -2.48 -36.99
N ASN A 45 -7.26 -2.65 -38.07
CA ASN A 45 -8.39 -3.59 -38.12
C ASN A 45 -7.94 -5.04 -37.94
N VAL A 46 -6.84 -5.45 -38.56
CA VAL A 46 -6.31 -6.81 -38.34
C VAL A 46 -5.85 -6.98 -36.90
N LEU A 47 -5.19 -5.98 -36.32
CA LEU A 47 -4.75 -6.05 -34.93
C LEU A 47 -5.93 -6.19 -33.95
N LYS A 48 -7.06 -5.53 -34.22
CA LYS A 48 -8.32 -5.69 -33.46
C LYS A 48 -8.87 -7.13 -33.53
N ILE A 49 -8.68 -7.85 -34.63
CA ILE A 49 -9.10 -9.26 -34.76
C ILE A 49 -8.36 -10.13 -33.72
N PHE A 50 -7.08 -9.84 -33.46
CA PHE A 50 -6.28 -10.61 -32.51
C PHE A 50 -6.47 -10.17 -31.05
N LEU A 51 -6.46 -8.85 -30.80
CA LEU A 51 -6.30 -8.29 -29.44
C LEU A 51 -7.45 -7.36 -29.01
N GLY A 52 -8.47 -7.20 -29.84
CA GLY A 52 -9.58 -6.28 -29.61
C GLY A 52 -10.60 -6.76 -28.57
N SER A 53 -11.86 -6.41 -28.79
CA SER A 53 -12.97 -6.71 -27.88
C SER A 53 -13.28 -8.21 -27.76
N PRO A 54 -14.16 -8.65 -26.83
CA PRO A 54 -14.63 -10.04 -26.76
C PRO A 54 -15.30 -10.60 -28.03
N LYS A 55 -15.66 -9.74 -29.01
CA LYS A 55 -16.13 -10.19 -30.33
C LYS A 55 -15.00 -10.63 -31.28
N SER A 56 -13.74 -10.48 -30.88
CA SER A 56 -12.56 -10.93 -31.63
C SER A 56 -11.89 -12.12 -30.93
N LEU A 57 -10.71 -12.56 -31.40
CA LEU A 57 -9.96 -13.62 -30.71
C LEU A 57 -9.61 -13.23 -29.27
N ASN A 58 -9.50 -11.91 -28.99
CA ASN A 58 -9.25 -11.36 -27.66
C ASN A 58 -8.08 -12.06 -26.92
N LEU A 59 -7.01 -12.39 -27.64
CA LEU A 59 -5.93 -13.26 -27.16
C LEU A 59 -5.29 -12.72 -25.88
N ARG A 60 -5.17 -11.40 -25.75
CA ARG A 60 -4.64 -10.75 -24.54
C ARG A 60 -5.44 -11.18 -23.32
N ASN A 61 -6.77 -11.01 -23.33
CA ASN A 61 -7.58 -11.24 -22.14
C ASN A 61 -7.73 -12.73 -21.84
N ILE A 62 -8.01 -13.57 -22.83
CA ILE A 62 -8.20 -15.01 -22.57
C ILE A 62 -6.93 -15.65 -21.97
N LEU A 63 -5.74 -15.19 -22.38
CA LEU A 63 -4.46 -15.65 -21.84
C LEU A 63 -4.21 -15.10 -20.43
N TRP A 64 -4.31 -13.78 -20.23
CA TRP A 64 -3.99 -13.14 -18.95
C TRP A 64 -5.02 -13.42 -17.83
N HIS A 65 -6.20 -13.92 -18.19
CA HIS A 65 -7.23 -14.37 -17.24
C HIS A 65 -7.29 -15.89 -17.07
N GLY A 66 -6.41 -16.65 -17.73
CA GLY A 66 -6.28 -18.10 -17.51
C GLY A 66 -7.41 -18.96 -18.08
N PHE A 67 -8.11 -18.48 -19.12
CA PHE A 67 -9.15 -19.26 -19.82
C PHE A 67 -8.59 -20.26 -20.83
N VAL A 68 -7.30 -20.16 -21.15
CA VAL A 68 -6.65 -20.96 -22.17
C VAL A 68 -5.92 -22.13 -21.53
N SER A 69 -6.18 -23.33 -22.03
CA SER A 69 -5.47 -24.57 -21.70
C SER A 69 -4.18 -24.73 -22.50
N PRO A 70 -3.23 -25.58 -22.04
CA PRO A 70 -2.05 -25.93 -22.83
C PRO A 70 -2.43 -26.44 -24.23
N ASN A 71 -1.73 -25.95 -25.25
CA ASN A 71 -1.93 -26.28 -26.67
C ASN A 71 -3.29 -25.85 -27.28
N GLU A 72 -4.17 -25.18 -26.54
CA GLU A 72 -5.46 -24.72 -27.07
C GLU A 72 -5.29 -23.57 -28.07
N ILE A 73 -4.28 -22.72 -27.87
CA ILE A 73 -3.95 -21.64 -28.81
C ILE A 73 -2.98 -22.17 -29.88
N PRO A 74 -3.37 -22.14 -31.17
CA PRO A 74 -2.48 -22.52 -32.25
C PRO A 74 -1.19 -21.69 -32.26
N PRO A 75 0.00 -22.30 -32.35
CA PRO A 75 1.28 -21.58 -32.40
C PRO A 75 1.34 -20.52 -33.51
N LYS A 76 0.59 -20.75 -34.60
CA LYS A 76 0.43 -19.83 -35.74
C LYS A 76 -0.03 -18.44 -35.33
N TYR A 77 -0.86 -18.30 -34.28
CA TYR A 77 -1.27 -16.98 -33.80
C TYR A 77 -0.12 -16.21 -33.14
N CYS A 78 0.75 -16.89 -32.41
CA CYS A 78 1.95 -16.27 -31.85
C CYS A 78 2.92 -15.87 -32.97
N SER A 79 3.18 -16.78 -33.93
CA SER A 79 4.01 -16.49 -35.10
C SER A 79 3.47 -15.31 -35.92
N MET A 80 2.14 -15.24 -36.09
CA MET A 80 1.49 -14.13 -36.78
C MET A 80 1.69 -12.82 -36.01
N LEU A 81 1.46 -12.79 -34.69
CA LEU A 81 1.69 -11.58 -33.88
C LEU A 81 3.15 -11.11 -33.91
N LEU A 82 4.12 -12.04 -33.93
CA LEU A 82 5.54 -11.71 -34.08
C LEU A 82 5.81 -11.02 -35.43
N LEU A 83 5.33 -11.60 -36.53
CA LEU A 83 5.48 -11.02 -37.87
C LEU A 83 4.76 -9.67 -37.99
N PHE A 84 3.55 -9.56 -37.45
CA PHE A 84 2.81 -8.31 -37.40
C PHE A 84 3.56 -7.22 -36.62
N THR A 85 4.16 -7.58 -35.47
CA THR A 85 4.93 -6.64 -34.66
C THR A 85 6.14 -6.11 -35.43
N ALA A 86 6.86 -6.98 -36.14
CA ALA A 86 7.98 -6.58 -36.99
C ALA A 86 7.51 -5.66 -38.14
N GLY A 87 6.39 -5.97 -38.79
CA GLY A 87 5.80 -5.14 -39.84
C GLY A 87 5.36 -3.76 -39.34
N LEU A 88 4.76 -3.68 -38.15
CA LEU A 88 4.45 -2.41 -37.50
C LEU A 88 5.72 -1.58 -37.26
N GLY A 89 6.81 -2.21 -36.82
CA GLY A 89 8.11 -1.53 -36.67
C GLY A 89 8.62 -0.90 -37.96
N GLN A 90 8.49 -1.60 -39.10
CA GLN A 90 8.89 -1.07 -40.41
C GLN A 90 8.03 0.12 -40.86
N LEU A 91 6.72 0.04 -40.65
CA LEU A 91 5.79 1.14 -40.93
C LEU A 91 6.10 2.36 -40.06
N LEU A 92 6.33 2.14 -38.76
CA LEU A 92 6.72 3.19 -37.83
C LEU A 92 8.02 3.87 -38.28
N GLN A 93 9.06 3.11 -38.62
CA GLN A 93 10.34 3.65 -39.06
C GLN A 93 10.20 4.54 -40.30
N SER A 94 9.40 4.09 -41.27
CA SER A 94 9.12 4.85 -42.49
C SER A 94 8.36 6.14 -42.18
N TRP A 95 7.36 6.08 -41.29
CA TRP A 95 6.58 7.23 -40.85
C TRP A 95 7.45 8.25 -40.11
N LEU A 96 8.26 7.83 -39.13
CA LEU A 96 9.18 8.69 -38.37
C LEU A 96 10.19 9.39 -39.28
N THR A 97 10.72 8.68 -40.28
CA THR A 97 11.65 9.25 -41.27
C THR A 97 10.97 10.35 -42.09
N LYS A 98 9.71 10.14 -42.49
CA LYS A 98 8.93 11.11 -43.25
C LYS A 98 8.55 12.35 -42.43
N THR A 99 8.14 12.16 -41.18
CA THR A 99 7.64 13.24 -40.31
C THR A 99 8.75 13.92 -39.50
N LYS A 100 9.95 13.34 -39.46
CA LYS A 100 11.09 13.79 -38.64
C LYS A 100 10.78 13.86 -37.14
N MET A 101 9.81 13.06 -36.69
CA MET A 101 9.50 12.92 -35.27
C MET A 101 10.38 11.84 -34.64
N SER A 102 10.51 11.88 -33.31
CA SER A 102 11.21 10.85 -32.53
C SER A 102 10.21 10.04 -31.70
N LEU A 103 10.51 8.76 -31.54
CA LEU A 103 9.82 7.90 -30.60
C LEU A 103 10.47 8.05 -29.22
N VAL A 104 9.67 8.42 -28.21
CA VAL A 104 10.10 8.45 -26.82
C VAL A 104 9.43 7.31 -26.07
N HIS A 105 10.23 6.44 -25.48
CA HIS A 105 9.73 5.34 -24.68
C HIS A 105 9.32 5.82 -23.30
N ARG A 106 8.15 5.36 -22.84
CA ARG A 106 7.76 5.57 -21.44
C ARG A 106 8.76 4.87 -20.52
N PRO A 107 9.04 5.41 -19.32
CA PRO A 107 9.88 4.73 -18.34
C PRO A 107 9.23 3.41 -17.89
N TYR A 108 10.04 2.40 -17.57
CA TYR A 108 9.54 1.17 -16.95
C TYR A 108 9.10 1.46 -15.52
N PHE A 109 8.07 0.74 -15.07
CA PHE A 109 7.64 0.74 -13.69
C PHE A 109 8.70 0.06 -12.82
N VAL A 110 9.05 0.70 -11.72
CA VAL A 110 9.99 0.18 -10.72
C VAL A 110 9.21 -0.13 -9.47
N PHE A 111 9.30 -1.37 -9.00
CA PHE A 111 8.69 -1.76 -7.74
C PHE A 111 9.38 -1.05 -6.57
N SER A 112 8.68 -0.11 -5.94
CA SER A 112 9.05 0.47 -4.66
C SER A 112 8.65 -0.45 -3.50
N SER A 113 9.27 -0.27 -2.33
CA SER A 113 8.82 -0.91 -1.09
C SER A 113 8.80 -2.45 -1.07
N LEU A 114 9.59 -3.11 -1.92
CA LEU A 114 9.67 -4.58 -1.99
C LEU A 114 10.02 -5.24 -0.65
N HIS A 115 10.79 -4.55 0.21
CA HIS A 115 11.16 -5.04 1.54
C HIS A 115 9.95 -5.33 2.44
N GLU A 116 8.79 -4.72 2.16
CA GLU A 116 7.55 -4.94 2.91
C GLU A 116 6.92 -6.30 2.60
N ILE A 117 7.21 -6.88 1.43
CA ILE A 117 6.63 -8.14 0.93
C ILE A 117 7.41 -9.38 1.41
N LYS A 118 8.50 -9.20 2.17
CA LYS A 118 9.34 -10.30 2.68
C LYS A 118 8.65 -11.05 3.83
N VAL A 119 7.51 -11.67 3.53
CA VAL A 119 6.72 -12.48 4.45
C VAL A 119 6.93 -13.97 4.19
N CYS A 120 7.12 -14.38 2.92
CA CYS A 120 7.40 -15.77 2.60
C CYS A 120 8.86 -16.15 2.89
N PRO A 121 9.12 -17.36 3.43
CA PRO A 121 10.46 -17.91 3.53
C PRO A 121 11.07 -18.13 2.13
N ASP A 122 12.40 -18.28 2.07
CA ASP A 122 13.06 -18.68 0.83
C ASP A 122 12.61 -20.09 0.42
N LEU A 123 12.32 -20.25 -0.87
CA LEU A 123 11.87 -21.52 -1.44
C LEU A 123 13.08 -22.38 -1.80
N ASN A 124 13.27 -23.48 -1.08
CA ASN A 124 14.32 -24.46 -1.35
C ASN A 124 13.84 -25.58 -2.29
N GLU A 125 14.77 -26.35 -2.85
CA GLU A 125 14.45 -27.39 -3.82
C GLU A 125 13.54 -28.49 -3.26
N LYS A 126 13.75 -28.88 -1.99
CA LYS A 126 12.91 -29.89 -1.32
C LYS A 126 11.44 -29.46 -1.27
N MET A 127 11.20 -28.19 -0.97
CA MET A 127 9.86 -27.60 -0.93
C MET A 127 9.24 -27.50 -2.32
N LEU A 128 10.00 -27.13 -3.35
CA LEU A 128 9.51 -27.06 -4.72
C LEU A 128 9.10 -28.45 -5.23
N LEU A 129 9.93 -29.48 -4.99
CA LEU A 129 9.62 -30.87 -5.36
C LEU A 129 8.37 -31.39 -4.62
N LEU A 130 8.24 -31.08 -3.33
CA LEU A 130 7.06 -31.46 -2.56
C LEU A 130 5.81 -30.77 -3.11
N ALA A 131 5.89 -29.47 -3.42
CA ALA A 131 4.79 -28.69 -3.96
C ALA A 131 4.33 -29.15 -5.36
N GLU A 132 5.23 -29.69 -6.20
CA GLU A 132 4.82 -30.33 -7.46
C GLU A 132 3.88 -31.50 -7.23
N SER A 133 4.09 -32.29 -6.18
CA SER A 133 3.18 -33.38 -5.81
C SER A 133 1.78 -32.89 -5.41
N PHE A 134 1.63 -31.60 -5.05
CA PHE A 134 0.33 -31.02 -4.72
C PHE A 134 -0.46 -30.64 -5.96
N MET A 135 0.19 -30.32 -7.08
CA MET A 135 -0.47 -29.84 -8.29
C MET A 135 -1.47 -30.84 -8.86
N GLU A 136 -1.15 -32.13 -8.77
CA GLU A 136 -2.03 -33.20 -9.27
C GLU A 136 -3.12 -33.59 -8.26
N LYS A 137 -2.88 -33.37 -6.97
CA LYS A 137 -3.75 -33.80 -5.87
C LYS A 137 -4.73 -32.73 -5.41
N SER A 138 -4.36 -31.46 -5.60
CA SER A 138 -5.12 -30.33 -5.08
C SER A 138 -6.36 -30.07 -5.92
N LYS A 139 -7.51 -29.84 -5.24
CA LYS A 139 -8.74 -29.41 -5.91
C LYS A 139 -8.65 -27.99 -6.47
N PHE A 140 -7.57 -27.27 -6.17
CA PHE A 140 -7.33 -25.92 -6.68
C PHE A 140 -6.86 -25.91 -8.14
N VAL A 141 -6.35 -27.03 -8.65
CA VAL A 141 -5.78 -27.13 -9.99
C VAL A 141 -6.68 -27.96 -10.89
N LEU A 142 -7.02 -27.42 -12.05
CA LEU A 142 -7.67 -28.21 -13.10
C LEU A 142 -6.64 -29.19 -13.69
N PRO A 143 -6.97 -30.48 -13.88
CA PRO A 143 -5.99 -31.47 -14.36
C PRO A 143 -5.30 -31.10 -15.67
N HIS A 144 -6.02 -30.48 -16.61
CA HIS A 144 -5.47 -30.05 -17.89
C HIS A 144 -4.57 -28.80 -17.78
N MET A 145 -4.61 -28.07 -16.67
CA MET A 145 -3.80 -26.87 -16.42
C MET A 145 -2.47 -27.17 -15.70
N VAL A 146 -2.28 -28.39 -15.19
CA VAL A 146 -1.04 -28.82 -14.50
C VAL A 146 0.25 -28.47 -15.28
N PRO A 147 0.33 -28.60 -16.62
CA PRO A 147 1.55 -28.22 -17.36
C PRO A 147 1.98 -26.76 -17.17
N PHE A 148 1.04 -25.82 -17.01
CA PHE A 148 1.38 -24.41 -16.75
C PHE A 148 1.90 -24.20 -15.32
N TRP A 149 1.35 -24.93 -14.35
CA TRP A 149 1.89 -24.94 -12.99
C TRP A 149 3.35 -25.42 -12.96
N ILE A 150 3.64 -26.54 -13.63
CA ILE A 150 5.00 -27.08 -13.76
C ILE A 150 5.94 -26.07 -14.43
N GLU A 151 5.52 -25.44 -15.53
CA GLU A 151 6.35 -24.42 -16.21
C GLU A 151 6.64 -23.22 -15.30
N SER A 152 5.68 -22.78 -14.47
CA SER A 152 5.92 -21.68 -13.53
C SER A 152 7.00 -22.01 -12.50
N PHE A 153 7.04 -23.26 -12.00
CA PHE A 153 8.06 -23.74 -11.06
C PHE A 153 9.43 -23.88 -11.73
N ASN A 154 9.46 -24.42 -12.95
CA ASN A 154 10.68 -24.53 -13.74
C ASN A 154 11.28 -23.16 -14.08
N ALA A 155 10.44 -22.19 -14.46
CA ALA A 155 10.87 -20.83 -14.67
C ALA A 155 11.51 -20.22 -13.41
N PHE A 156 10.93 -20.47 -12.24
CA PHE A 156 11.51 -20.02 -10.96
C PHE A 156 12.89 -20.64 -10.70
N ARG A 157 13.04 -21.97 -10.86
CA ARG A 157 14.32 -22.68 -10.69
C ARG A 157 15.41 -22.15 -11.63
N GLN A 158 15.03 -21.79 -12.84
CA GLN A 158 15.95 -21.25 -13.86
C GLN A 158 16.26 -19.75 -13.66
N GLY A 159 15.75 -19.12 -12.60
CA GLY A 159 15.93 -17.68 -12.36
C GLY A 159 15.11 -16.79 -13.29
N ARG A 160 14.19 -17.34 -14.08
CA ARG A 160 13.28 -16.61 -14.97
C ARG A 160 12.05 -16.12 -14.18
N TYR A 161 12.26 -15.21 -13.23
CA TYR A 161 11.24 -14.79 -12.28
C TYR A 161 10.02 -14.11 -12.92
N ALA A 162 10.21 -13.30 -13.96
CA ALA A 162 9.09 -12.73 -14.71
C ALA A 162 8.25 -13.78 -15.42
N ASP A 163 8.90 -14.82 -15.99
CA ASP A 163 8.20 -15.92 -16.66
C ASP A 163 7.40 -16.75 -15.65
N CYS A 164 7.98 -17.02 -14.48
CA CYS A 164 7.29 -17.63 -13.36
C CYS A 164 6.00 -16.87 -13.02
N ALA A 165 6.09 -15.57 -12.74
CA ALA A 165 4.92 -14.74 -12.41
C ALA A 165 3.90 -14.66 -13.57
N THR A 166 4.37 -14.50 -14.81
CA THR A 166 3.52 -14.40 -16.01
C THR A 166 2.68 -15.66 -16.21
N VAL A 167 3.24 -16.84 -15.96
CA VAL A 167 2.52 -18.11 -16.09
C VAL A 167 1.65 -18.37 -14.86
N LEU A 168 2.16 -18.07 -13.66
CA LEU A 168 1.49 -18.38 -12.39
C LEU A 168 0.26 -17.53 -12.09
N LEU A 169 0.27 -16.23 -12.42
CA LEU A 169 -0.85 -15.32 -12.14
C LEU A 169 -2.18 -15.78 -12.78
N PRO A 170 -2.23 -16.14 -14.07
CA PRO A 170 -3.41 -16.75 -14.67
C PRO A 170 -3.85 -18.05 -13.98
N GLN A 171 -2.91 -18.86 -13.51
CA GLN A 171 -3.23 -20.12 -12.82
C GLN A 171 -3.84 -19.87 -11.44
N LEU A 172 -3.33 -18.87 -10.71
CA LEU A 172 -3.94 -18.39 -9.46
C LEU A 172 -5.36 -17.89 -9.71
N GLU A 173 -5.58 -17.12 -10.78
CA GLU A 173 -6.91 -16.61 -11.14
C GLU A 173 -7.87 -17.77 -11.41
N THR A 174 -7.44 -18.78 -12.17
CA THR A 174 -8.25 -19.96 -12.48
C THR A 174 -8.55 -20.82 -11.25
N GLY A 175 -7.57 -21.05 -10.37
CA GLY A 175 -7.80 -21.80 -9.13
C GLY A 175 -8.74 -21.07 -8.16
N LEU A 176 -8.57 -19.74 -8.02
CA LEU A 176 -9.47 -18.92 -7.22
C LEU A 176 -10.87 -18.84 -7.83
N ARG A 177 -10.99 -18.82 -9.17
CA ARG A 177 -12.27 -18.91 -9.87
C ARG A 177 -12.98 -20.24 -9.58
N LEU A 178 -12.25 -21.34 -9.57
CA LEU A 178 -12.80 -22.65 -9.21
C LEU A 178 -13.31 -22.66 -7.76
N ALA A 179 -12.52 -22.15 -6.82
CA ALA A 179 -12.95 -22.01 -5.43
C ALA A 179 -14.20 -21.10 -5.32
N PHE A 180 -14.18 -19.95 -5.99
CA PHE A 180 -15.27 -18.99 -6.03
C PHE A 180 -16.59 -19.59 -6.54
N THR A 181 -16.56 -20.29 -7.67
CA THR A 181 -17.76 -20.90 -8.26
C THR A 181 -18.29 -22.03 -7.41
N THR A 182 -17.41 -22.76 -6.73
CA THR A 182 -17.79 -23.83 -5.80
C THR A 182 -18.49 -23.28 -4.56
N VAL A 183 -17.90 -22.29 -3.89
CA VAL A 183 -18.45 -21.79 -2.60
C VAL A 183 -19.69 -20.91 -2.78
N ASN A 184 -19.82 -20.25 -3.92
CA ASN A 184 -20.98 -19.42 -4.26
C ASN A 184 -22.04 -20.17 -5.09
N ASP A 185 -21.86 -21.46 -5.34
CA ASP A 185 -22.79 -22.30 -6.12
C ASP A 185 -23.16 -21.71 -7.49
N CYS A 186 -22.14 -21.35 -8.27
CA CYS A 186 -22.30 -20.76 -9.60
C CYS A 186 -21.35 -21.38 -10.64
N PRO A 187 -21.45 -22.69 -10.91
CA PRO A 187 -20.54 -23.42 -11.80
C PRO A 187 -20.48 -22.85 -13.23
N GLN A 188 -21.57 -22.26 -13.70
CA GLN A 188 -21.64 -21.60 -15.01
C GLN A 188 -20.58 -20.51 -15.20
N ARG A 189 -20.12 -19.86 -14.12
CA ARG A 189 -19.10 -18.77 -14.18
C ARG A 189 -17.66 -19.26 -14.28
N MET A 190 -17.43 -20.57 -14.32
CA MET A 190 -16.08 -21.13 -14.40
C MET A 190 -15.43 -20.90 -15.78
N LEU A 191 -16.22 -20.99 -16.85
CA LEU A 191 -15.75 -20.96 -18.24
C LEU A 191 -16.50 -19.91 -19.08
N THR A 192 -17.00 -18.83 -18.49
CA THR A 192 -17.71 -17.77 -19.25
C THR A 192 -16.72 -16.88 -19.99
N ALA A 193 -16.21 -17.38 -21.12
CA ALA A 193 -15.61 -16.55 -22.17
C ALA A 193 -16.66 -16.24 -23.25
N GLU A 194 -17.86 -15.82 -22.87
CA GLU A 194 -18.93 -15.50 -23.81
C GLU A 194 -18.79 -14.06 -24.32
N SER A 195 -19.09 -13.82 -25.60
CA SER A 195 -18.98 -12.48 -26.19
C SER A 195 -19.91 -11.43 -25.56
N THR A 196 -20.91 -11.87 -24.79
CA THR A 196 -21.97 -11.06 -24.16
C THR A 196 -21.87 -10.97 -22.64
N THR A 197 -20.98 -11.74 -22.01
CA THR A 197 -20.89 -11.88 -20.55
C THR A 197 -19.50 -11.45 -20.10
N LEU A 198 -19.42 -10.67 -19.01
CA LEU A 198 -18.12 -10.29 -18.45
C LEU A 198 -17.37 -11.53 -17.92
N TYR A 199 -16.06 -11.51 -18.03
CA TYR A 199 -15.21 -12.57 -17.50
C TYR A 199 -15.22 -12.54 -15.98
N THR A 200 -15.26 -13.71 -15.35
CA THR A 200 -15.02 -13.79 -13.91
C THR A 200 -13.53 -13.69 -13.62
N THR A 201 -13.10 -12.46 -13.36
CA THR A 201 -11.70 -12.07 -13.11
C THR A 201 -11.41 -11.96 -11.61
N PHE A 202 -10.16 -11.66 -11.25
CA PHE A 202 -9.81 -11.31 -9.86
C PHE A 202 -10.74 -10.25 -9.24
N ASP A 203 -11.19 -9.26 -10.01
CA ASP A 203 -12.06 -8.20 -9.51
C ASP A 203 -13.40 -8.77 -9.01
N GLU A 204 -14.01 -9.68 -9.77
CA GLU A 204 -15.26 -10.33 -9.40
C GLU A 204 -15.05 -11.36 -8.27
N ILE A 205 -13.94 -12.11 -8.34
CA ILE A 205 -13.59 -13.17 -7.39
C ILE A 205 -13.35 -12.59 -5.99
N LEU A 206 -12.66 -11.44 -5.90
CA LEU A 206 -12.25 -10.81 -4.66
C LEU A 206 -13.24 -9.75 -4.15
N ALA A 207 -14.35 -9.50 -4.86
CA ALA A 207 -15.37 -8.54 -4.44
C ALA A 207 -16.11 -8.98 -3.16
N LYS A 208 -16.64 -8.01 -2.41
CA LYS A 208 -17.43 -8.26 -1.19
C LYS A 208 -18.74 -8.99 -1.49
N ASN A 209 -19.41 -8.57 -2.56
CA ASN A 209 -20.73 -9.05 -2.97
C ASN A 209 -20.67 -9.49 -4.43
N LEU A 210 -21.57 -10.40 -4.80
CA LEU A 210 -21.81 -10.80 -6.18
C LEU A 210 -22.63 -9.72 -6.92
N ASN A 211 -22.78 -9.88 -8.23
CA ASN A 211 -23.47 -8.91 -9.10
C ASN A 211 -24.97 -8.77 -8.77
N ASP A 212 -25.58 -9.79 -8.17
CA ASP A 212 -26.97 -9.79 -7.69
C ASP A 212 -27.13 -9.18 -6.28
N GLY A 213 -26.03 -8.72 -5.67
CA GLY A 213 -25.98 -8.15 -4.33
C GLY A 213 -25.83 -9.17 -3.21
N SER A 214 -25.82 -10.49 -3.50
CA SER A 214 -25.60 -11.51 -2.47
C SER A 214 -24.16 -11.43 -1.93
N PRO A 215 -23.90 -11.85 -0.68
CA PRO A 215 -22.54 -11.85 -0.14
C PRO A 215 -21.67 -12.88 -0.88
N ASN A 216 -20.43 -12.50 -1.20
CA ASN A 216 -19.43 -13.43 -1.68
C ASN A 216 -18.93 -14.29 -0.52
N ARG A 217 -19.01 -15.62 -0.64
CA ARG A 217 -18.61 -16.57 0.40
C ARG A 217 -17.12 -16.90 0.38
N LEU A 218 -16.42 -16.60 -0.71
CA LEU A 218 -14.99 -16.90 -0.87
C LEU A 218 -14.10 -16.26 0.22
N PRO A 219 -14.28 -14.97 0.60
CA PRO A 219 -13.45 -14.35 1.64
C PRO A 219 -13.52 -15.09 2.97
N ALA A 220 -14.71 -15.58 3.37
CA ALA A 220 -14.87 -16.37 4.58
C ALA A 220 -14.18 -17.74 4.47
N THR A 221 -14.23 -18.37 3.30
CA THR A 221 -13.56 -19.66 3.04
C THR A 221 -12.04 -19.53 2.99
N LEU A 222 -11.50 -18.44 2.46
CA LEU A 222 -10.06 -18.17 2.38
C LEU A 222 -9.49 -17.55 3.65
N GLY A 223 -10.29 -16.85 4.44
CA GLY A 223 -9.81 -16.13 5.63
C GLY A 223 -9.13 -14.81 5.30
N GLU A 224 -9.07 -13.94 6.31
CA GLU A 224 -8.66 -12.54 6.15
C GLU A 224 -7.22 -12.40 5.65
N SER A 225 -6.24 -13.10 6.24
CA SER A 225 -4.83 -13.01 5.84
C SER A 225 -4.56 -13.34 4.37
N VAL A 226 -5.28 -14.32 3.82
CA VAL A 226 -5.19 -14.70 2.41
C VAL A 226 -5.77 -13.61 1.52
N MET A 227 -6.92 -13.06 1.92
CA MET A 227 -7.53 -11.95 1.21
C MET A 227 -6.63 -10.72 1.23
N GLU A 228 -6.07 -10.36 2.37
CA GLU A 228 -5.15 -9.23 2.52
C GLU A 228 -3.92 -9.38 1.62
N PHE A 229 -3.32 -10.57 1.53
CA PHE A 229 -2.19 -10.82 0.63
C PHE A 229 -2.57 -10.61 -0.84
N LEU A 230 -3.70 -11.17 -1.26
CA LEU A 230 -4.19 -11.03 -2.63
C LEU A 230 -4.47 -9.57 -2.98
N TRP A 231 -5.08 -8.81 -2.06
CA TRP A 231 -5.35 -7.39 -2.23
C TRP A 231 -4.05 -6.56 -2.30
N ASP A 232 -3.05 -6.84 -1.46
CA ASP A 232 -1.74 -6.21 -1.51
C ASP A 232 -1.05 -6.42 -2.86
N ILE A 233 -0.96 -7.67 -3.31
CA ILE A 233 -0.20 -8.00 -4.52
C ILE A 233 -0.90 -7.58 -5.81
N LEU A 234 -2.24 -7.59 -5.84
CA LEU A 234 -3.01 -7.40 -7.07
C LEU A 234 -3.66 -6.02 -7.19
N ASN A 235 -4.13 -5.41 -6.10
CA ASN A 235 -5.12 -4.33 -6.18
C ASN A 235 -4.72 -3.02 -5.49
N HIS A 236 -4.09 -3.07 -4.32
CA HIS A 236 -3.80 -1.85 -3.57
C HIS A 236 -2.94 -0.88 -4.36
N ARG A 237 -3.34 0.39 -4.39
CA ARG A 237 -2.69 1.44 -5.20
C ARG A 237 -1.20 1.59 -4.90
N GLU A 238 -0.84 1.57 -3.62
CA GLU A 238 0.54 1.64 -3.14
C GLU A 238 1.23 0.26 -3.14
N GLY A 239 0.47 -0.80 -3.41
CA GLY A 239 0.97 -2.15 -3.56
C GLY A 239 1.59 -2.39 -4.93
N PRO A 240 2.27 -3.53 -5.12
CA PRO A 240 3.02 -3.82 -6.33
C PRO A 240 2.14 -4.02 -7.57
N ARG A 241 0.83 -4.31 -7.44
CA ARG A 241 -0.11 -4.52 -8.57
C ARG A 241 0.50 -5.33 -9.71
N VAL A 242 1.11 -6.47 -9.33
CA VAL A 242 2.07 -7.21 -10.16
C VAL A 242 1.45 -7.62 -11.50
N ARG A 243 0.18 -8.04 -11.46
CA ARG A 243 -0.58 -8.46 -12.62
C ARG A 243 -0.78 -7.32 -13.63
N ASP A 244 -1.16 -6.14 -13.16
CA ASP A 244 -1.43 -5.00 -14.02
C ASP A 244 -0.15 -4.59 -14.76
N HIS A 245 0.92 -4.35 -14.01
CA HIS A 245 2.18 -3.90 -14.58
C HIS A 245 2.82 -4.96 -15.52
N LEU A 246 2.74 -6.26 -15.19
CA LEU A 246 3.19 -7.32 -16.11
C LEU A 246 2.29 -7.42 -17.35
N GLY A 247 0.97 -7.36 -17.14
CA GLY A 247 -0.06 -7.47 -18.17
C GLY A 247 0.05 -6.37 -19.22
N HIS A 248 0.38 -5.15 -18.81
CA HIS A 248 0.58 -3.99 -19.68
C HIS A 248 2.03 -3.85 -20.19
N GLY A 249 2.92 -4.79 -19.86
CA GLY A 249 4.31 -4.79 -20.32
C GLY A 249 5.16 -3.68 -19.67
N GLU A 250 4.71 -3.10 -18.56
CA GLU A 250 5.34 -1.96 -17.90
C GLU A 250 6.58 -2.31 -17.10
N ILE A 251 6.95 -3.58 -17.02
CA ILE A 251 8.11 -4.06 -16.26
C ILE A 251 9.16 -4.61 -17.22
N GLN A 252 10.42 -4.29 -16.93
CA GLN A 252 11.55 -4.93 -17.57
C GLN A 252 11.68 -6.38 -17.07
N LEU A 253 11.38 -7.34 -17.95
CA LEU A 253 11.27 -8.76 -17.58
C LEU A 253 12.55 -9.36 -16.97
N LEU A 254 13.73 -8.91 -17.42
CA LEU A 254 15.02 -9.38 -16.90
C LEU A 254 15.33 -8.86 -15.49
N GLU A 255 14.70 -7.77 -15.07
CA GLU A 255 14.90 -7.12 -13.78
C GLU A 255 13.78 -7.44 -12.79
N PHE A 256 12.89 -8.38 -13.13
CA PHE A 256 11.76 -8.73 -12.28
C PHE A 256 12.26 -9.28 -10.93
N PRO A 257 11.81 -8.72 -9.79
CA PRO A 257 12.37 -9.07 -8.49
C PRO A 257 12.12 -10.53 -8.11
N LYS A 258 13.19 -11.26 -7.75
CA LYS A 258 13.10 -12.60 -7.14
C LYS A 258 12.12 -12.62 -5.97
N LEU A 259 12.15 -11.59 -5.13
CA LEU A 259 11.31 -11.50 -3.93
C LEU A 259 9.81 -11.56 -4.25
N LEU A 260 9.35 -10.92 -5.33
CA LEU A 260 7.95 -10.99 -5.75
C LEU A 260 7.58 -12.37 -6.29
N ALA A 261 8.46 -12.97 -7.09
CA ALA A 261 8.24 -14.33 -7.57
C ALA A 261 8.20 -15.34 -6.40
N THR A 262 9.09 -15.19 -5.42
CA THR A 262 9.10 -15.99 -4.18
C THR A 262 7.80 -15.84 -3.41
N ALA A 263 7.30 -14.61 -3.23
CA ALA A 263 6.06 -14.37 -2.51
C ALA A 263 4.84 -14.96 -3.24
N LEU A 264 4.73 -14.74 -4.56
CA LEU A 264 3.67 -15.30 -5.38
C LEU A 264 3.69 -16.84 -5.36
N LEU A 265 4.87 -17.44 -5.56
CA LEU A 265 5.02 -18.88 -5.60
C LEU A 265 4.78 -19.52 -4.23
N GLY A 266 5.33 -18.94 -3.15
CA GLY A 266 5.10 -19.38 -1.78
C GLY A 266 3.62 -19.36 -1.41
N PHE A 267 2.92 -18.28 -1.73
CA PHE A 267 1.48 -18.19 -1.49
C PHE A 267 0.67 -19.17 -2.35
N SER A 268 1.12 -19.42 -3.58
CA SER A 268 0.49 -20.43 -4.44
C SER A 268 0.65 -21.84 -3.84
N ILE A 269 1.82 -22.18 -3.31
CA ILE A 269 2.08 -23.44 -2.60
C ILE A 269 1.14 -23.59 -1.40
N PHE A 270 0.93 -22.51 -0.63
CA PHE A 270 -0.03 -22.50 0.46
C PHE A 270 -1.46 -22.81 -0.01
N LEU A 271 -1.94 -22.18 -1.09
CA LEU A 271 -3.27 -22.44 -1.63
C LEU A 271 -3.42 -23.88 -2.15
N LEU A 272 -2.39 -24.40 -2.82
CA LEU A 272 -2.34 -25.79 -3.26
C LEU A 272 -2.49 -26.75 -2.08
N TYR A 273 -1.68 -26.53 -1.02
CA TYR A 273 -1.70 -27.32 0.21
C TYR A 273 -3.06 -27.27 0.90
N ARG A 274 -3.65 -26.08 1.06
CA ARG A 274 -4.93 -25.88 1.75
C ARG A 274 -6.09 -26.63 1.08
N GLN A 275 -6.00 -26.87 -0.22
CA GLN A 275 -7.01 -27.56 -1.01
C GLN A 275 -6.68 -29.05 -1.23
N LEU A 276 -5.74 -29.60 -0.47
CA LEU A 276 -5.55 -31.04 -0.32
C LEU A 276 -6.64 -31.64 0.57
N GLN A 277 -6.89 -32.95 0.43
CA GLN A 277 -7.74 -33.67 1.37
C GLN A 277 -7.02 -33.83 2.73
N GLN A 278 -7.75 -33.68 3.83
CA GLN A 278 -7.21 -33.44 5.19
C GLN A 278 -6.19 -34.48 5.72
N ASP A 279 -6.08 -35.68 5.14
CA ASP A 279 -5.22 -36.76 5.63
C ASP A 279 -3.99 -37.07 4.74
N SER A 280 -3.60 -36.18 3.82
CA SER A 280 -2.67 -36.56 2.74
C SER A 280 -1.17 -36.36 3.00
N LEU A 281 -0.74 -35.75 4.12
CA LEU A 281 0.66 -35.31 4.29
C LEU A 281 1.38 -35.98 5.47
N HIS A 282 2.55 -36.56 5.22
CA HIS A 282 3.43 -37.07 6.27
C HIS A 282 4.02 -35.93 7.12
N LYS A 283 4.39 -36.22 8.38
CA LYS A 283 4.94 -35.22 9.31
C LYS A 283 6.20 -34.52 8.77
N GLU A 284 7.06 -35.25 8.06
CA GLU A 284 8.29 -34.71 7.48
C GLU A 284 8.02 -33.71 6.35
N ASP A 285 7.03 -34.01 5.52
CA ASP A 285 6.60 -33.13 4.44
C ASP A 285 5.91 -31.88 4.99
N PHE A 286 5.11 -32.03 6.06
CA PHE A 286 4.50 -30.90 6.75
C PHE A 286 5.55 -29.93 7.28
N ALA A 287 6.64 -30.43 7.89
CA ALA A 287 7.72 -29.60 8.38
C ALA A 287 8.38 -28.74 7.28
N VAL A 288 8.39 -29.21 6.03
CA VAL A 288 8.94 -28.48 4.89
C VAL A 288 8.03 -27.30 4.52
N VAL A 289 6.71 -27.48 4.51
CA VAL A 289 5.74 -26.44 4.06
C VAL A 289 5.23 -25.56 5.20
N HIS A 290 5.39 -25.99 6.45
CA HIS A 290 4.94 -25.25 7.64
C HIS A 290 5.40 -23.79 7.68
N PRO A 291 6.65 -23.43 7.32
CA PRO A 291 7.07 -22.02 7.29
C PRO A 291 6.24 -21.15 6.32
N ILE A 292 5.82 -21.70 5.17
CA ILE A 292 4.93 -21.01 4.24
C ILE A 292 3.53 -20.87 4.82
N ILE A 293 3.01 -21.95 5.43
CA ILE A 293 1.66 -21.96 6.04
C ILE A 293 1.59 -20.89 7.14
N ALA A 294 2.54 -20.90 8.07
CA ALA A 294 2.61 -19.92 9.14
C ALA A 294 2.72 -18.49 8.62
N ALA A 295 3.52 -18.27 7.56
CA ALA A 295 3.65 -16.96 6.92
C ALA A 295 2.35 -16.48 6.26
N ALA A 296 1.62 -17.37 5.58
CA ALA A 296 0.36 -17.04 4.91
C ALA A 296 -0.78 -16.79 5.91
N GLU A 297 -0.86 -17.59 6.99
CA GLU A 297 -1.89 -17.48 8.02
C GLU A 297 -1.69 -16.30 8.97
N SER A 298 -0.46 -15.82 9.12
CA SER A 298 -0.14 -14.62 9.91
C SER A 298 0.00 -13.35 9.06
N TYR A 299 -0.29 -13.43 7.76
CA TYR A 299 -0.16 -12.29 6.88
C TYR A 299 -1.10 -11.16 7.30
N CYS A 300 -0.55 -9.96 7.35
CA CYS A 300 -1.29 -8.72 7.49
C CYS A 300 -0.87 -7.78 6.36
N SER A 301 -1.85 -7.08 5.78
CA SER A 301 -1.64 -6.09 4.72
C SER A 301 -0.58 -5.08 5.11
N ARG A 302 0.28 -4.76 4.14
CA ARG A 302 1.34 -3.75 4.22
C ARG A 302 0.98 -2.52 3.40
N PHE A 303 0.19 -2.69 2.34
CA PHE A 303 -0.14 -1.63 1.40
C PHE A 303 -1.55 -1.05 1.56
N HIS A 304 -2.39 -1.61 2.43
CA HIS A 304 -3.68 -1.01 2.76
C HIS A 304 -3.50 0.35 3.46
N PRO A 305 -4.34 1.36 3.19
CA PRO A 305 -4.23 2.67 3.82
C PRO A 305 -4.09 2.66 5.36
N ILE A 306 -4.82 1.79 6.06
CA ILE A 306 -4.68 1.63 7.53
C ILE A 306 -3.27 1.15 7.90
N ALA A 307 -2.72 0.15 7.20
CA ALA A 307 -1.38 -0.37 7.44
C ALA A 307 -0.31 0.69 7.16
N LEU A 308 -0.50 1.52 6.12
CA LEU A 308 0.38 2.64 5.82
C LEU A 308 0.37 3.70 6.94
N VAL A 309 -0.80 4.01 7.53
CA VAL A 309 -0.85 4.89 8.70
C VAL A 309 -0.15 4.26 9.90
N GLN A 310 -0.37 2.98 10.19
CA GLN A 310 0.34 2.28 11.28
C GLN A 310 1.86 2.37 11.08
N LYS A 311 2.35 2.15 9.86
CA LYS A 311 3.78 2.29 9.52
C LYS A 311 4.28 3.72 9.74
N GLN A 312 3.56 4.72 9.23
CA GLN A 312 3.92 6.14 9.35
C GLN A 312 3.93 6.61 10.81
N VAL A 313 2.96 6.15 11.61
CA VAL A 313 2.88 6.40 13.05
C VAL A 313 4.08 5.78 13.76
N PHE A 314 4.41 4.52 13.48
CA PHE A 314 5.55 3.85 14.06
C PHE A 314 6.86 4.60 13.78
N GLN A 315 7.09 4.99 12.52
CA GLN A 315 8.25 5.81 12.14
C GLN A 315 8.27 7.18 12.85
N CYS A 316 7.11 7.80 13.04
CA CYS A 316 7.01 9.05 13.81
C CYS A 316 7.36 8.85 15.28
N CYS A 317 6.90 7.77 15.91
CA CYS A 317 7.26 7.42 17.28
C CYS A 317 8.78 7.24 17.42
N GLU A 318 9.42 6.51 16.49
CA GLU A 318 10.88 6.33 16.49
C GLU A 318 11.63 7.66 16.32
N SER A 319 11.12 8.56 15.47
CA SER A 319 11.71 9.90 15.30
C SER A 319 11.57 10.74 16.58
N LEU A 320 10.40 10.72 17.24
CA LEU A 320 10.16 11.43 18.49
C LEU A 320 10.95 10.87 19.68
N GLU A 321 11.35 9.60 19.63
CA GLU A 321 12.18 9.00 20.67
C GLU A 321 13.63 9.51 20.63
N LYS A 322 14.12 9.89 19.45
CA LYS A 322 15.43 10.54 19.29
C LYS A 322 15.53 11.87 20.02
N TRP A 323 14.39 12.49 20.35
CA TRP A 323 14.38 13.77 21.07
C TRP A 323 15.00 13.69 22.46
N ASN A 324 14.94 12.51 23.09
CA ASN A 324 15.58 12.26 24.40
C ASN A 324 17.10 12.39 24.36
N PHE A 325 17.70 12.27 23.17
CA PHE A 325 19.14 12.30 22.94
C PHE A 325 19.59 13.55 22.18
N LEU A 326 18.71 14.55 22.01
CA LEU A 326 19.09 15.77 21.31
C LEU A 326 20.22 16.48 22.05
N PRO A 327 21.22 16.98 21.32
CA PRO A 327 22.36 17.61 21.94
C PRO A 327 21.93 18.94 22.55
N ILE A 328 21.97 19.01 23.87
CA ILE A 328 21.68 20.23 24.62
C ILE A 328 23.03 20.87 24.96
N SER A 329 23.25 22.10 24.51
CA SER A 329 24.36 22.89 25.05
C SER A 329 24.08 23.13 26.53
N CYS A 330 25.01 22.76 27.40
CA CYS A 330 25.05 23.23 28.80
C CYS A 330 25.28 24.75 28.74
N LEU A 331 24.22 25.49 28.42
CA LEU A 331 24.16 26.92 28.55
C LEU A 331 23.84 27.17 30.01
N ASP A 332 24.74 27.88 30.67
CA ASP A 332 24.62 28.33 32.05
C ASP A 332 23.16 28.61 32.40
N PHE A 333 22.70 27.88 33.42
CA PHE A 333 21.34 27.95 33.93
C PHE A 333 20.90 29.41 34.12
N PHE A 334 19.76 29.76 33.51
CA PHE A 334 18.69 30.49 34.17
C PHE A 334 19.14 31.64 35.10
N ASN A 335 19.58 32.78 34.56
CA ASN A 335 19.66 34.01 35.36
C ASN A 335 18.66 35.07 34.87
N GLU A 336 17.62 35.19 35.70
CA GLU A 336 16.87 36.38 36.10
C GLU A 336 16.23 37.25 35.01
N THR A 337 14.97 36.95 34.68
CA THR A 337 13.97 37.99 34.35
C THR A 337 12.55 37.48 34.65
N ARG A 338 11.63 38.42 34.95
CA ARG A 338 10.20 38.20 35.27
C ARG A 338 9.45 37.31 34.26
N GLU A 339 9.95 37.16 33.04
CA GLU A 339 9.40 36.26 32.01
C GLU A 339 9.38 34.79 32.44
N HIS A 340 10.26 34.35 33.34
CA HIS A 340 10.26 32.96 33.83
C HIS A 340 9.05 32.57 34.69
N GLN A 341 8.46 33.48 35.45
CA GLN A 341 7.30 33.15 36.28
C GLN A 341 6.04 32.94 35.41
N ASP A 342 5.82 33.80 34.42
CA ASP A 342 4.72 33.67 33.46
C ASP A 342 4.89 32.43 32.57
N HIS A 343 6.12 32.11 32.14
CA HIS A 343 6.41 30.90 31.38
C HIS A 343 6.17 29.61 32.19
N VAL A 344 6.50 29.58 33.49
CA VAL A 344 6.26 28.41 34.36
C VAL A 344 4.77 28.20 34.59
N VAL A 345 4.00 29.26 34.88
CA VAL A 345 2.54 29.15 35.08
C VAL A 345 1.83 28.73 33.78
N THR A 346 2.22 29.31 32.65
CA THR A 346 1.67 28.94 31.34
C THR A 346 2.02 27.49 30.98
N ALA A 347 3.23 27.03 31.26
CA ALA A 347 3.64 25.65 31.05
C ALA A 347 2.86 24.67 31.94
N LEU A 348 2.65 24.99 33.22
CA LEU A 348 1.84 24.17 34.13
C LEU A 348 0.38 24.05 33.65
N SER A 349 -0.21 25.15 33.18
CA SER A 349 -1.56 25.12 32.60
C SER A 349 -1.64 24.20 31.37
N PHE A 350 -0.65 24.29 30.48
CA PHE A 350 -0.53 23.46 29.29
C PHE A 350 -0.47 21.96 29.64
N TYR A 351 0.41 21.56 30.57
CA TYR A 351 0.54 20.16 30.95
C TYR A 351 -0.74 19.63 31.62
N SER A 352 -1.42 20.46 32.42
CA SER A 352 -2.70 20.08 33.04
C SER A 352 -3.81 19.84 32.01
N GLU A 353 -3.84 20.63 30.92
CA GLU A 353 -4.81 20.42 29.83
C GLU A 353 -4.51 19.15 29.04
N VAL A 354 -3.23 18.84 28.81
CA VAL A 354 -2.81 17.60 28.16
C VAL A 354 -3.19 16.39 29.01
N ASP A 355 -2.89 16.42 30.31
CA ASP A 355 -3.23 15.33 31.23
C ASP A 355 -4.76 15.12 31.31
N HIS A 356 -5.53 16.21 31.29
CA HIS A 356 -6.99 16.15 31.19
C HIS A 356 -7.44 15.47 29.90
N ILE A 357 -6.91 15.87 28.73
CA ILE A 357 -7.25 15.22 27.45
C ILE A 357 -6.89 13.72 27.48
N ILE A 358 -5.73 13.35 28.02
CA ILE A 358 -5.34 11.95 28.16
C ILE A 358 -6.37 11.20 29.01
N SER A 359 -6.78 11.76 30.15
CA SER A 359 -7.83 11.16 30.98
C SER A 359 -9.16 11.01 30.22
N LEU A 360 -9.48 11.97 29.32
CA LEU A 360 -10.67 11.89 28.49
C LEU A 360 -10.61 10.69 27.55
N LEU A 361 -9.47 10.50 26.88
CA LEU A 361 -9.22 9.38 25.97
C LEU A 361 -9.23 8.02 26.68
N HIS A 362 -8.83 7.96 27.96
CA HIS A 362 -8.85 6.72 28.75
C HIS A 362 -10.28 6.28 29.13
N CYS A 363 -11.16 7.19 29.56
CA CYS A 363 -12.49 6.80 30.06
C CYS A 363 -13.48 6.36 28.97
N GLU A 364 -13.28 6.71 27.69
CA GLU A 364 -14.19 6.36 26.58
C GLU A 364 -14.18 4.85 26.20
N GLY A 365 -13.75 3.95 27.09
CA GLY A 365 -13.71 2.51 26.78
C GLY A 365 -12.54 2.06 25.90
N LYS A 366 -11.42 2.81 25.87
CA LYS A 366 -10.23 2.50 25.07
C LYS A 366 -9.15 1.86 25.96
N ALA A 367 -9.36 0.60 26.35
CA ALA A 367 -8.54 -0.21 27.27
C ALA A 367 -7.11 -0.51 26.78
N CYS A 368 -6.32 0.53 26.52
CA CYS A 368 -5.04 0.42 25.83
C CYS A 368 -3.86 0.98 26.63
N PHE A 369 -4.13 1.66 27.74
CA PHE A 369 -3.11 2.21 28.63
C PHE A 369 -3.44 1.81 30.08
N THR A 370 -2.52 1.12 30.74
CA THR A 370 -2.68 0.75 32.15
C THR A 370 -2.59 2.00 33.03
N ALA A 371 -3.49 2.11 34.00
CA ALA A 371 -3.78 3.31 34.80
C ALA A 371 -2.68 3.75 35.79
N GLU A 372 -1.43 3.34 35.59
CA GLU A 372 -0.34 3.70 36.50
C GLU A 372 0.28 5.05 36.12
N ASN A 373 -0.22 6.11 36.77
CA ASN A 373 0.27 7.49 36.77
C ASN A 373 0.24 8.21 35.40
N CYS A 374 -0.91 8.82 35.08
CA CYS A 374 -1.08 9.69 33.90
C CYS A 374 -0.14 10.91 33.88
N SER A 375 0.31 11.39 35.04
CA SER A 375 1.21 12.55 35.12
C SER A 375 2.56 12.24 34.46
N ASN A 376 2.91 13.00 33.42
CA ASN A 376 4.15 12.84 32.63
C ASN A 376 4.26 11.55 31.81
N TRP A 377 3.21 10.74 31.63
CA TRP A 377 3.29 9.48 30.85
C TRP A 377 3.87 9.71 29.45
N LEU A 378 3.43 10.76 28.75
CA LEU A 378 3.95 11.13 27.43
C LEU A 378 5.48 11.39 27.42
N GLN A 379 6.05 11.82 28.54
CA GLN A 379 7.49 12.16 28.66
C GLN A 379 8.34 10.97 29.12
N THR A 380 7.77 9.77 29.25
CA THR A 380 8.51 8.56 29.65
C THR A 380 8.69 7.58 28.49
N ASP A 381 9.71 6.72 28.57
CA ASP A 381 9.94 5.62 27.62
C ASP A 381 8.75 4.65 27.54
N LYS A 382 7.92 4.61 28.61
CA LYS A 382 6.68 3.81 28.64
C LYS A 382 5.69 4.23 27.56
N TRP A 383 5.68 5.50 27.14
CA TRP A 383 4.86 5.97 26.03
C TRP A 383 5.20 5.25 24.73
N PHE A 384 6.50 5.18 24.40
CA PHE A 384 6.96 4.58 23.16
C PHE A 384 6.62 3.09 23.11
N LEU A 385 6.87 2.35 24.19
CA LEU A 385 6.54 0.93 24.29
C LEU A 385 5.04 0.68 24.13
N SER A 386 4.21 1.43 24.86
CA SER A 386 2.75 1.26 24.81
C SER A 386 2.19 1.62 23.43
N THR A 387 2.62 2.74 22.84
CA THR A 387 2.15 3.15 21.51
C THR A 387 2.59 2.20 20.42
N LYS A 388 3.79 1.61 20.53
CA LYS A 388 4.29 0.58 19.63
C LYS A 388 3.43 -0.68 19.66
N ASP A 389 3.08 -1.16 20.85
CA ASP A 389 2.25 -2.37 20.99
C ASP A 389 0.83 -2.14 20.47
N LEU A 390 0.26 -0.95 20.73
CA LEU A 390 -1.04 -0.57 20.19
C LEU A 390 -1.01 -0.44 18.67
N CYS A 391 0.00 0.23 18.11
CA CYS A 391 0.12 0.42 16.68
C CYS A 391 0.21 -0.91 15.90
N ARG A 392 0.66 -1.99 16.55
CA ARG A 392 0.80 -3.34 15.96
C ARG A 392 -0.47 -4.19 16.02
N LYS A 393 -1.49 -3.77 16.78
CA LYS A 393 -2.75 -4.52 16.82
C LYS A 393 -3.38 -4.53 15.42
N HIS A 394 -3.89 -5.69 15.04
CA HIS A 394 -4.59 -5.85 13.76
C HIS A 394 -5.88 -5.03 13.78
N ILE A 395 -6.13 -4.33 12.67
CA ILE A 395 -7.35 -3.58 12.42
C ILE A 395 -7.90 -4.14 11.11
N SER A 396 -9.13 -4.67 11.16
CA SER A 396 -9.76 -5.22 9.96
C SER A 396 -9.80 -4.18 8.85
N ASN A 397 -9.27 -4.55 7.70
CA ASN A 397 -9.07 -3.66 6.55
C ASN A 397 -9.82 -4.13 5.29
N LEU A 398 -10.39 -5.34 5.34
CA LEU A 398 -11.07 -5.91 4.19
C LEU A 398 -12.41 -5.19 3.94
N TYR A 399 -12.58 -4.69 2.71
CA TYR A 399 -13.77 -3.97 2.27
C TYR A 399 -14.13 -2.73 3.10
N CYS A 400 -13.12 -1.99 3.57
CA CYS A 400 -13.32 -0.74 4.30
C CYS A 400 -14.26 0.23 3.56
N PRO A 401 -15.30 0.77 4.24
CA PRO A 401 -16.16 1.80 3.67
C PRO A 401 -15.40 3.06 3.26
N ARG A 402 -15.91 3.79 2.27
CA ARG A 402 -15.30 5.05 1.80
C ARG A 402 -15.11 6.08 2.92
N LEU A 403 -16.04 6.16 3.86
CA LEU A 403 -15.96 7.08 5.02
C LEU A 403 -14.78 6.74 5.94
N VAL A 404 -14.47 5.45 6.11
CA VAL A 404 -13.27 5.00 6.85
C VAL A 404 -12.02 5.45 6.10
N LEU A 405 -11.94 5.19 4.80
CA LEU A 405 -10.78 5.56 3.98
C LEU A 405 -10.55 7.07 3.92
N GLU A 406 -11.61 7.89 3.92
CA GLU A 406 -11.49 9.35 3.98
C GLU A 406 -10.86 9.82 5.31
N ALA A 407 -11.32 9.28 6.44
CA ALA A 407 -10.74 9.60 7.74
C ALA A 407 -9.29 9.11 7.86
N VAL A 408 -9.01 7.88 7.43
CA VAL A 408 -7.65 7.29 7.39
C VAL A 408 -6.71 8.15 6.54
N SER A 409 -7.17 8.71 5.42
CA SER A 409 -6.36 9.63 4.61
C SER A 409 -5.97 10.90 5.36
N VAL A 410 -6.87 11.46 6.18
CA VAL A 410 -6.55 12.63 7.01
C VAL A 410 -5.56 12.25 8.12
N LEU A 411 -5.78 11.11 8.80
CA LEU A 411 -4.88 10.59 9.83
C LEU A 411 -3.46 10.33 9.30
N HIS A 412 -3.36 9.79 8.08
CA HIS A 412 -2.08 9.61 7.39
C HIS A 412 -1.35 10.94 7.23
N LYS A 413 -2.03 11.97 6.72
CA LYS A 413 -1.43 13.30 6.54
C LYS A 413 -0.99 13.91 7.88
N VAL A 414 -1.79 13.78 8.93
CA VAL A 414 -1.44 14.25 10.29
C VAL A 414 -0.15 13.59 10.76
N SER A 415 -0.04 12.25 10.69
CA SER A 415 1.15 11.54 11.15
C SER A 415 2.39 11.83 10.30
N THR A 416 2.24 12.00 8.98
CA THR A 416 3.32 12.46 8.10
C THR A 416 3.82 13.86 8.49
N GLN A 417 2.93 14.81 8.76
CA GLN A 417 3.32 16.16 9.18
C GLN A 417 3.99 16.17 10.55
N CYS A 418 3.50 15.37 11.51
CA CYS A 418 4.18 15.19 12.80
C CYS A 418 5.60 14.64 12.63
N HIS A 419 5.80 13.66 11.76
CA HIS A 419 7.12 13.11 11.46
C HIS A 419 8.03 14.17 10.82
N GLN A 420 7.50 14.98 9.89
CA GLN A 420 8.24 16.08 9.27
C GLN A 420 8.68 17.13 10.31
N VAL A 421 7.80 17.51 11.23
CA VAL A 421 8.14 18.41 12.36
C VAL A 421 9.27 17.82 13.20
N SER A 422 9.22 16.52 13.49
CA SER A 422 10.27 15.81 14.23
C SER A 422 11.62 15.89 13.51
N ASN A 423 11.66 15.58 12.21
CA ASN A 423 12.89 15.63 11.43
C ASN A 423 13.45 17.05 11.30
N ASN A 424 12.58 18.06 11.15
CA ASN A 424 12.98 19.46 11.13
C ASN A 424 13.67 19.87 12.46
N ILE A 425 13.12 19.45 13.60
CA ILE A 425 13.67 19.76 14.93
C ILE A 425 14.99 19.03 15.16
N ILE A 426 15.07 17.74 14.83
CA ILE A 426 16.31 16.96 14.95
C ILE A 426 17.43 17.61 14.12
N SER A 427 17.19 17.79 12.83
CA SER A 427 18.19 18.37 11.91
C SER A 427 18.59 19.79 12.30
N THR A 428 17.64 20.64 12.70
CA THR A 428 17.95 22.00 13.14
C THR A 428 18.72 22.01 14.45
N SER A 429 18.36 21.14 15.41
CA SER A 429 19.06 21.04 16.69
C SER A 429 20.51 20.57 16.51
N GLU A 430 20.73 19.52 15.72
CA GLU A 430 22.07 18.98 15.42
C GLU A 430 22.95 20.03 14.74
N LEU A 431 22.43 20.67 13.68
CA LEU A 431 23.15 21.71 12.94
C LEU A 431 23.50 22.90 13.83
N ARG A 432 22.55 23.37 14.66
CA ARG A 432 22.79 24.52 15.54
C ARG A 432 23.74 24.17 16.67
N TYR A 433 23.69 22.95 17.19
CA TYR A 433 24.63 22.47 18.19
C TYR A 433 26.06 22.40 17.65
N GLU A 434 26.27 21.88 16.44
CA GLU A 434 27.58 21.87 15.78
C GLU A 434 28.11 23.30 15.59
N GLN A 435 27.27 24.21 15.10
CA GLN A 435 27.64 25.63 14.94
C GLN A 435 27.93 26.31 16.28
N TRP A 436 27.26 25.89 17.36
CA TRP A 436 27.51 26.36 18.72
C TRP A 436 28.89 25.89 19.20
N GLN A 437 29.20 24.60 19.07
CA GLN A 437 30.48 24.01 19.45
C GLN A 437 31.66 24.68 18.72
N ASN A 438 31.49 24.92 17.42
CA ASN A 438 32.49 25.57 16.58
C ASN A 438 32.56 27.10 16.78
N LYS A 439 31.72 27.69 17.64
CA LYS A 439 31.63 29.15 17.92
C LYS A 439 31.28 30.00 16.68
N ILE A 440 30.56 29.43 15.72
CA ILE A 440 30.21 30.07 14.43
C ILE A 440 28.82 30.74 14.49
N LEU A 441 28.01 30.49 15.54
CA LEU A 441 26.69 31.10 15.66
C LEU A 441 26.73 32.62 15.90
N ARG A 442 26.08 33.37 15.00
CA ARG A 442 25.82 34.81 15.18
C ARG A 442 24.80 35.04 16.31
N SER A 443 24.83 36.21 16.95
CA SER A 443 23.97 36.54 18.11
C SER A 443 22.48 36.23 17.87
N ARG A 444 21.90 36.68 16.75
CA ARG A 444 20.50 36.36 16.38
C ARG A 444 20.23 34.86 16.26
N GLN A 445 21.18 34.09 15.74
CA GLN A 445 21.06 32.64 15.59
C GLN A 445 21.16 31.93 16.95
N ARG A 446 21.98 32.44 17.87
CA ARG A 446 22.03 31.92 19.26
C ARG A 446 20.70 32.13 20.00
N HIS A 447 20.12 33.33 19.89
CA HIS A 447 18.84 33.61 20.53
C HIS A 447 17.71 32.74 19.95
N ASN A 448 17.69 32.54 18.64
CA ASN A 448 16.73 31.62 18.02
C ASN A 448 16.95 30.16 18.45
N TYR A 449 18.21 29.73 18.59
CA TYR A 449 18.55 28.40 19.10
C TYR A 449 18.10 28.20 20.56
N GLN A 450 18.24 29.22 21.41
CA GLN A 450 17.69 29.19 22.77
C GLN A 450 16.16 29.01 22.75
N ARG A 451 15.44 29.76 21.89
CA ARG A 451 13.99 29.61 21.72
C ARG A 451 13.59 28.19 21.25
N LEU A 452 14.37 27.60 20.34
CA LEU A 452 14.20 26.18 19.96
C LEU A 452 14.30 25.28 21.19
N LEU A 453 15.41 25.35 21.94
CA LEU A 453 15.65 24.52 23.12
C LEU A 453 14.54 24.64 24.17
N CYS A 454 14.07 25.87 24.44
CA CYS A 454 12.93 26.11 25.34
C CYS A 454 11.61 25.51 24.82
N SER A 455 11.44 25.39 23.51
CA SER A 455 10.22 24.88 22.88
C SER A 455 10.16 23.35 22.81
N ILE A 456 11.31 22.65 22.86
CA ILE A 456 11.40 21.18 22.68
C ILE A 456 10.43 20.43 23.58
N ARG A 457 10.36 20.76 24.88
CA ARG A 457 9.53 20.01 25.83
C ARG A 457 8.03 20.09 25.50
N SER A 458 7.54 21.30 25.21
CA SER A 458 6.14 21.54 24.85
C SER A 458 5.79 20.91 23.50
N LEU A 459 6.68 21.05 22.51
CA LEU A 459 6.49 20.48 21.18
C LEU A 459 6.53 18.95 21.18
N SER A 460 7.43 18.33 21.95
CA SER A 460 7.45 16.88 22.14
C SER A 460 6.12 16.40 22.73
N THR A 461 5.65 17.08 23.78
CA THR A 461 4.41 16.71 24.47
C THR A 461 3.18 16.76 23.55
N ILE A 462 3.00 17.84 22.79
CA ILE A 462 1.85 17.94 21.86
C ILE A 462 1.96 16.94 20.71
N LEU A 463 3.14 16.69 20.16
CA LEU A 463 3.30 15.72 19.07
C LEU A 463 3.00 14.30 19.57
N ARG A 464 3.48 13.93 20.76
CA ARG A 464 3.17 12.65 21.39
C ARG A 464 1.68 12.51 21.67
N LEU A 465 1.00 13.56 22.14
CA LEU A 465 -0.45 13.59 22.29
C LEU A 465 -1.19 13.37 20.95
N ILE A 466 -0.81 14.08 19.90
CA ILE A 466 -1.43 13.94 18.57
C ILE A 466 -1.25 12.53 18.04
N ILE A 467 -0.07 11.93 18.19
CA ILE A 467 0.17 10.54 17.78
C ILE A 467 -0.68 9.57 18.59
N THR A 468 -0.84 9.79 19.90
CA THR A 468 -1.77 9.00 20.71
C THR A 468 -3.22 9.13 20.21
N ILE A 469 -3.68 10.34 19.85
CA ILE A 469 -4.99 10.56 19.24
C ILE A 469 -5.12 9.77 17.93
N VAL A 470 -4.12 9.84 17.03
CA VAL A 470 -4.14 9.09 15.77
C VAL A 470 -4.27 7.58 16.01
N ILE A 471 -3.49 7.02 16.95
CA ILE A 471 -3.57 5.59 17.28
C ILE A 471 -4.96 5.23 17.80
N MET A 472 -5.52 6.04 18.70
CA MET A 472 -6.86 5.81 19.27
C MET A 472 -7.95 5.92 18.21
N ASP A 473 -7.89 6.92 17.33
CA ASP A 473 -8.85 7.11 16.25
C ASP A 473 -8.78 5.97 15.22
N LEU A 474 -7.59 5.42 14.96
CA LEU A 474 -7.44 4.24 14.09
C LEU A 474 -8.10 2.99 14.68
N HIS A 475 -7.91 2.70 15.97
CA HIS A 475 -8.51 1.52 16.61
C HIS A 475 -10.04 1.60 16.66
N ASN A 476 -10.59 2.82 16.74
CA ASN A 476 -12.02 3.06 16.80
C ASN A 476 -12.60 3.49 15.44
N ILE A 477 -11.84 3.35 14.34
CA ILE A 477 -12.21 3.96 13.06
C ILE A 477 -13.53 3.42 12.52
N HIS A 478 -13.79 2.12 12.74
CA HIS A 478 -15.03 1.48 12.32
C HIS A 478 -16.22 1.97 13.16
N LEU A 479 -16.09 2.01 14.49
CA LEU A 479 -17.12 2.54 15.39
C LEU A 479 -17.45 4.02 15.07
N CYS A 480 -16.40 4.82 14.85
CA CYS A 480 -16.52 6.24 14.50
C CYS A 480 -17.25 6.49 13.17
N THR A 481 -17.44 5.48 12.33
CA THR A 481 -18.05 5.62 11.00
C THR A 481 -19.36 4.86 10.84
N SER A 482 -19.57 3.76 11.56
CA SER A 482 -20.80 2.96 11.49
C SER A 482 -21.93 3.48 12.37
N GLU A 483 -21.62 4.05 13.52
CA GLU A 483 -22.63 4.42 14.54
C GLU A 483 -23.04 5.90 14.48
N LYS A 484 -22.28 6.72 13.74
CA LYS A 484 -22.50 8.17 13.66
C LYS A 484 -23.47 8.54 12.55
N THR A 485 -24.36 9.48 12.84
CA THR A 485 -25.14 10.18 11.82
C THR A 485 -24.19 10.91 10.86
N HIS A 486 -24.63 11.16 9.62
CA HIS A 486 -23.84 11.90 8.63
C HIS A 486 -23.34 13.26 9.17
N LEU A 487 -24.14 13.95 9.98
CA LEU A 487 -23.77 15.22 10.61
C LEU A 487 -22.65 15.05 11.65
N GLU A 488 -22.70 14.00 12.46
CA GLU A 488 -21.66 13.69 13.46
C GLU A 488 -20.35 13.28 12.80
N TYR A 489 -20.41 12.49 11.72
CA TYR A 489 -19.24 12.16 10.92
C TYR A 489 -18.59 13.42 10.32
N GLN A 490 -19.38 14.34 9.76
CA GLN A 490 -18.85 15.61 9.25
C GLN A 490 -18.19 16.47 10.34
N LYS A 491 -18.75 16.51 11.56
CA LYS A 491 -18.14 17.19 12.71
C LYS A 491 -16.80 16.54 13.09
N TYR A 492 -16.75 15.20 13.13
CA TYR A 492 -15.52 14.44 13.39
C TYR A 492 -14.46 14.71 12.32
N LEU A 493 -14.82 14.66 11.04
CA LEU A 493 -13.89 14.94 9.96
C LEU A 493 -13.36 16.39 10.00
N LYS A 494 -14.22 17.37 10.34
CA LYS A 494 -13.80 18.76 10.53
C LYS A 494 -12.83 18.91 11.71
N TYR A 495 -13.01 18.13 12.76
CA TYR A 495 -12.07 18.04 13.88
C TYR A 495 -10.71 17.50 13.42
N LEU A 496 -10.67 16.36 12.71
CA LEU A 496 -9.42 15.81 12.17
C LEU A 496 -8.71 16.81 11.24
N LYS A 497 -9.46 17.49 10.36
CA LYS A 497 -8.91 18.53 9.47
C LYS A 497 -8.34 19.73 10.25
N THR A 498 -8.87 20.03 11.43
CA THR A 498 -8.32 21.08 12.30
C THR A 498 -6.97 20.67 12.88
N ILE A 499 -6.81 19.40 13.27
CA ILE A 499 -5.52 18.85 13.70
C ILE A 499 -4.54 18.86 12.53
N LEU A 500 -4.97 18.42 11.34
CA LEU A 500 -4.14 18.44 10.14
C LEU A 500 -3.61 19.85 9.85
N GLN A 501 -4.49 20.84 9.80
CA GLN A 501 -4.12 22.24 9.57
C GLN A 501 -3.10 22.74 10.60
N TYR A 502 -3.25 22.36 11.87
CA TYR A 502 -2.26 22.66 12.90
C TYR A 502 -0.91 22.01 12.58
N THR A 503 -0.86 20.72 12.27
CA THR A 503 0.39 20.01 11.97
C THR A 503 1.10 20.52 10.71
N GLU A 504 0.36 20.91 9.66
CA GLU A 504 0.92 21.54 8.45
C GLU A 504 1.56 22.90 8.76
N ASN A 505 0.88 23.71 9.57
CA ASN A 505 1.41 25.00 10.01
C ASN A 505 2.64 24.82 10.92
N MET A 506 2.63 23.81 11.80
CA MET A 506 3.77 23.45 12.62
C MET A 506 4.98 23.06 11.78
N SER A 507 4.78 22.21 10.76
CA SER A 507 5.83 21.81 9.81
C SER A 507 6.45 23.02 9.11
N THR A 508 5.63 24.01 8.76
CA THR A 508 6.08 25.28 8.18
C THR A 508 6.83 26.16 9.19
N CYS A 509 6.39 26.21 10.45
CA CYS A 509 7.04 27.02 11.49
C CYS A 509 8.40 26.44 11.90
N THR A 510 8.51 25.11 11.95
CA THR A 510 9.74 24.41 12.34
C THR A 510 10.74 24.22 11.20
N SER A 511 10.39 24.61 9.97
CA SER A 511 11.28 24.47 8.82
C SER A 511 12.61 25.22 9.04
N PRO A 512 13.74 24.69 8.55
CA PRO A 512 15.05 25.32 8.69
C PRO A 512 15.14 26.73 8.12
N GLU A 513 14.24 27.11 7.20
CA GLU A 513 14.16 28.44 6.61
C GLU A 513 13.38 29.42 7.51
N LYS A 514 12.32 28.96 8.17
CA LYS A 514 11.41 29.82 8.94
C LYS A 514 11.85 29.97 10.40
N ASN A 515 12.16 28.89 11.11
CA ASN A 515 12.55 28.87 12.53
C ASN A 515 11.64 29.74 13.45
N ARG A 516 10.32 29.61 13.34
CA ARG A 516 9.32 30.44 14.05
C ARG A 516 8.80 29.73 15.31
N TRP A 517 9.63 29.67 16.35
CA TRP A 517 9.35 28.92 17.57
C TRP A 517 8.25 29.53 18.45
N ASP A 518 8.20 30.85 18.61
CA ASP A 518 7.18 31.51 19.43
C ASP A 518 5.77 31.36 18.82
N GLU A 519 5.68 31.49 17.49
CA GLU A 519 4.45 31.25 16.73
C GLU A 519 3.99 29.79 16.91
N ALA A 520 4.92 28.84 16.84
CA ALA A 520 4.64 27.42 17.05
C ALA A 520 4.06 27.15 18.45
N ILE A 521 4.62 27.74 19.52
CA ILE A 521 4.10 27.59 20.88
C ILE A 521 2.72 28.23 21.04
N GLN A 522 2.50 29.43 20.50
CA GLN A 522 1.19 30.09 20.54
C GLN A 522 0.11 29.26 19.83
N MET A 523 0.44 28.67 18.69
CA MET A 523 -0.45 27.77 17.96
C MET A 523 -0.75 26.51 18.75
N THR A 524 0.24 26.00 19.49
CA THR A 524 0.11 24.81 20.34
C THR A 524 -0.95 25.02 21.43
N SER A 525 -0.92 26.16 22.14
CA SER A 525 -1.93 26.47 23.16
C SER A 525 -3.35 26.54 22.58
N ARG A 526 -3.50 27.09 21.36
CA ARG A 526 -4.82 27.19 20.70
C ARG A 526 -5.37 25.84 20.27
N ILE A 527 -4.53 24.92 19.79
CA ILE A 527 -5.00 23.60 19.33
C ILE A 527 -5.42 22.71 20.49
N ILE A 528 -4.72 22.77 21.63
CA ILE A 528 -5.06 21.99 22.82
C ILE A 528 -6.47 22.31 23.31
N LEU A 529 -6.82 23.59 23.40
CA LEU A 529 -8.17 24.01 23.77
C LEU A 529 -9.23 23.44 22.81
N LYS A 530 -8.95 23.41 21.51
CA LYS A 530 -9.86 22.81 20.50
C LYS A 530 -9.98 21.30 20.67
N ILE A 531 -8.88 20.59 20.94
CA ILE A 531 -8.86 19.15 21.20
C ILE A 531 -9.66 18.84 22.46
N LYS A 532 -9.41 19.55 23.55
CA LYS A 532 -10.15 19.43 24.81
C LYS A 532 -11.65 19.64 24.59
N THR A 533 -12.03 20.77 23.99
CA THR A 533 -13.45 21.11 23.75
C THR A 533 -14.18 20.04 22.93
N PHE A 534 -13.50 19.44 21.93
CA PHE A 534 -14.10 18.39 21.12
C PHE A 534 -14.31 17.09 21.90
N ASN A 535 -13.30 16.64 22.65
CA ASN A 535 -13.38 15.41 23.44
C ASN A 535 -14.38 15.54 24.60
N GLU A 536 -14.49 16.71 25.24
CA GLU A 536 -15.50 16.95 26.28
C GLU A 536 -16.93 16.86 25.73
N LYS A 537 -17.16 17.37 24.52
CA LYS A 537 -18.48 17.34 23.87
C LYS A 537 -18.91 15.94 23.43
N ASN A 538 -17.96 15.09 23.04
CA ASN A 538 -18.27 13.71 22.63
C ASN A 538 -18.51 12.76 23.81
N LYS A 539 -18.08 13.10 25.02
CA LYS A 539 -18.45 12.35 26.25
C LYS A 539 -19.85 12.65 26.77
N ALA A 540 -20.50 13.71 26.28
CA ALA A 540 -21.83 14.15 26.74
C ALA A 540 -22.98 13.53 25.92
N ILE A 541 -22.66 12.54 25.07
CA ILE A 541 -23.58 11.71 24.28
C ILE A 541 -23.24 10.27 24.64
#